data_AF-A0A3B8VZ28-F1
#
_entry.id   AF-A0A3B8VZ28-F1
#
_cell.length_a   1.000
_cell.length_b   1.000
_cell.length_c   1.000
_cell.angle_alpha   90.00
_cell.angle_beta   90.00
_cell.angle_gamma   90.00
#
_symmetry.space_group_name_H-M   'P 1'
#
loop_
_entity.id
_entity.type
_entity.pdbx_description
1 polymer ?
#
loop_
_entity_poly.entity_id
_entity_poly.type
_entity_poly.pdbx_seq_one_letter_code
_entity_poly.pdbx_strand_id
1 'polypeptide(L)'
;DIKMVESKSLKLYLFSFRNHGGFHEDCINLIMKDLVKLMEPRYIEVTGIFTPRGGISIYPYANYGKPGTKYEQLAEKRLFEHKF
;
A
#
# COMPACT_ATOMS: atom_id res chain seq x y z
N ASP A 1 -19.91 -5.63 -5.81
CA ASP A 1 -19.39 -7.00 -5.74
C ASP A 1 -18.20 -7.03 -4.77
N ILE A 2 -17.98 -8.11 -4.03
CA ILE A 2 -16.84 -8.21 -3.09
C ILE A 2 -15.67 -8.82 -3.86
N LYS A 3 -14.66 -8.02 -4.20
CA LYS A 3 -13.48 -8.45 -4.98
C LYS A 3 -12.29 -8.73 -4.07
N MET A 4 -11.52 -9.76 -4.39
CA MET A 4 -10.24 -10.08 -3.74
C MET A 4 -9.17 -10.27 -4.82
N VAL A 5 -7.98 -9.73 -4.58
CA VAL A 5 -6.84 -9.93 -5.48
C VAL A 5 -6.31 -11.36 -5.31
N GLU A 6 -6.04 -12.02 -6.44
CA GLU A 6 -5.48 -13.38 -6.45
C GLU A 6 -3.96 -13.33 -6.29
N SER A 7 -3.39 -14.23 -5.49
CA SER A 7 -2.00 -14.13 -5.03
C SER A 7 -0.95 -14.29 -6.14
N LYS A 8 -1.19 -15.13 -7.16
CA LYS A 8 -0.30 -15.27 -8.32
C LYS A 8 -0.28 -13.98 -9.15
N SER A 9 -1.43 -13.35 -9.37
CA SER A 9 -1.53 -12.06 -10.07
C SER A 9 -0.81 -10.94 -9.31
N LEU A 10 -0.97 -10.89 -7.97
CA LEU A 10 -0.26 -9.95 -7.12
C LEU A 10 1.26 -10.12 -7.20
N LYS A 11 1.74 -11.37 -7.20
CA LYS A 11 3.17 -11.66 -7.40
C LYS A 11 3.68 -11.13 -8.75
N LEU A 12 2.95 -11.38 -9.83
CA LEU A 12 3.34 -10.90 -11.17
C LEU A 12 3.31 -9.37 -11.25
N TYR A 13 2.34 -8.73 -10.61
CA TYR A 13 2.28 -7.28 -10.47
C TYR A 13 3.47 -6.73 -9.70
N LEU A 14 3.85 -7.30 -8.55
CA LEU A 14 5.05 -6.86 -7.82
C LEU A 14 6.33 -7.08 -8.64
N PHE A 15 6.41 -8.13 -9.45
CA PHE A 15 7.55 -8.35 -10.35
C PHE A 15 7.66 -7.31 -11.46
N SER A 16 6.57 -6.67 -11.89
CA SER A 16 6.66 -5.61 -12.91
C SER A 16 7.42 -4.37 -12.43
N PHE A 17 7.60 -4.20 -11.11
CA PHE A 17 8.39 -3.11 -10.54
C PHE A 17 9.91 -3.33 -10.63
N ARG A 18 10.37 -4.52 -11.02
CA ARG A 18 11.80 -4.87 -11.02
C ARG A 18 12.67 -3.89 -11.80
N ASN A 19 12.17 -3.40 -12.93
CA ASN A 19 12.86 -2.44 -13.80
C ASN A 19 12.15 -1.07 -13.85
N HIS A 20 11.23 -0.82 -12.92
CA HIS A 20 10.53 0.45 -12.79
C HIS A 20 11.30 1.36 -11.85
N GLY A 21 11.76 2.51 -12.34
CA GLY A 21 12.40 3.53 -11.52
C GLY A 21 11.35 4.40 -10.82
N GLY A 22 11.46 4.52 -9.50
CA GLY A 22 10.60 5.38 -8.68
C GLY A 22 11.13 5.47 -7.24
N PHE A 23 10.67 6.49 -6.49
CA PHE A 23 10.96 6.58 -5.06
C PHE A 23 10.21 5.50 -4.28
N HIS A 24 10.72 5.14 -3.10
CA HIS A 24 10.11 4.09 -2.28
C HIS A 24 8.68 4.46 -1.87
N GLU A 25 8.45 5.73 -1.56
CA GLU A 25 7.18 6.34 -1.20
C GLU A 25 6.16 6.27 -2.34
N ASP A 26 6.61 6.57 -3.57
CA ASP A 26 5.77 6.54 -4.76
C ASP A 26 5.36 5.10 -5.10
N CYS A 27 6.30 4.16 -5.02
CA CYS A 27 6.02 2.74 -5.25
C CYS A 27 4.93 2.21 -4.31
N ILE A 28 5.01 2.53 -3.01
CA ILE A 28 4.00 2.08 -2.03
C ILE A 28 2.63 2.72 -2.29
N ASN A 29 2.60 4.02 -2.60
CA ASN A 29 1.35 4.69 -2.97
C ASN A 29 0.73 4.11 -4.25
N LEU A 30 1.55 3.81 -5.27
CA LEU A 30 1.07 3.23 -6.53
C LEU A 30 0.48 1.84 -6.32
N ILE A 31 1.19 0.96 -5.58
CA ILE A 31 0.68 -0.36 -5.19
C ILE A 31 -0.68 -0.25 -4.50
N MET A 32 -0.81 0.64 -3.52
CA MET A 32 -2.08 0.84 -2.81
C MET A 32 -3.18 1.32 -3.76
N LYS A 33 -2.91 2.36 -4.58
CA LYS A 33 -3.91 2.94 -5.50
C LYS A 33 -4.41 1.92 -6.51
N ASP A 34 -3.53 1.11 -7.07
CA ASP A 34 -3.91 0.07 -8.04
C ASP A 34 -4.76 -1.03 -7.40
N LEU A 35 -4.43 -1.45 -6.16
CA LEU A 35 -5.24 -2.40 -5.41
C LEU A 35 -6.60 -1.83 -4.98
N VAL A 36 -6.65 -0.54 -4.62
CA VAL A 36 -7.91 0.16 -4.33
C VAL A 36 -8.80 0.20 -5.56
N LYS A 37 -8.24 0.56 -6.73
CA LYS A 37 -8.97 0.58 -8.00
C LYS A 37 -9.47 -0.80 -8.41
N LEU A 38 -8.67 -1.85 -8.19
CA LEU A 38 -9.03 -3.22 -8.53
C LEU A 38 -10.16 -3.77 -7.66
N MET A 39 -10.05 -3.60 -6.34
CA MET A 39 -10.91 -4.30 -5.37
C MET A 39 -12.02 -3.46 -4.75
N GLU A 40 -11.90 -2.13 -4.81
CA GLU A 40 -12.75 -1.19 -4.06
C GLU A 40 -12.88 -1.61 -2.57
N PRO A 41 -11.75 -1.87 -1.88
CA PRO A 41 -11.78 -2.51 -0.58
C PRO A 41 -12.42 -1.59 0.46
N ARG A 42 -12.92 -2.21 1.53
CA ARG A 42 -13.39 -1.45 2.69
C ARG A 42 -12.23 -0.69 3.35
N TYR A 43 -11.11 -1.38 3.51
CA TYR A 43 -9.87 -0.87 4.08
C TYR A 43 -8.67 -1.62 3.48
N ILE A 44 -7.54 -0.94 3.33
CA ILE A 44 -6.25 -1.53 2.95
C ILE A 44 -5.10 -0.68 3.52
N GLU A 45 -3.98 -1.33 3.82
CA GLU A 45 -2.72 -0.68 4.14
C GLU A 45 -1.56 -1.39 3.42
N VAL A 46 -0.54 -0.61 3.07
CA VAL A 46 0.67 -1.09 2.40
C VAL A 46 1.87 -0.48 3.11
N THR A 47 2.78 -1.33 3.56
CA THR A 47 4.03 -0.93 4.22
C THR A 47 5.22 -1.43 3.41
N GLY A 48 6.12 -0.53 3.06
CA GLY A 48 7.41 -0.89 2.46
C GLY A 48 8.49 -0.99 3.52
N ILE A 49 9.23 -2.10 3.55
CA ILE A 49 10.40 -2.28 4.42
C ILE A 49 11.63 -2.38 3.53
N PHE A 50 12.24 -1.23 3.22
CA PHE A 50 13.37 -1.17 2.28
C PHE A 50 14.71 -1.31 3.00
N THR A 51 15.64 -2.01 2.36
CA THR A 51 17.02 -2.13 2.84
C THR A 51 17.74 -0.78 2.80
N PRO A 52 18.69 -0.52 3.72
CA PRO A 52 19.38 0.76 3.77
C PRO A 52 20.12 1.12 2.47
N ARG A 53 20.14 2.41 2.13
CA ARG A 53 21.05 3.00 1.15
C ARG A 53 21.76 4.19 1.80
N GLY A 54 23.09 4.23 1.71
CA GLY A 54 23.88 5.25 2.41
C GLY A 54 23.71 5.24 3.94
N GLY A 55 23.39 4.07 4.52
CA GLY A 55 23.18 3.91 5.96
C GLY A 55 21.78 4.30 6.47
N ILE A 56 20.86 4.72 5.59
CA ILE A 56 19.51 5.13 5.97
C ILE A 56 18.49 4.15 5.36
N SER A 57 17.60 3.62 6.20
CA SER A 57 16.42 2.87 5.76
C SER A 57 15.22 3.80 5.62
N ILE A 58 14.38 3.53 4.63
CA ILE A 58 13.12 4.25 4.41
C ILE A 58 11.99 3.24 4.49
N TYR A 59 11.01 3.51 5.35
CA TYR A 59 9.87 2.64 5.54
C TYR A 59 8.57 3.41 5.25
N PRO A 60 8.13 3.51 3.99
CA PRO A 60 6.90 4.21 3.67
C PRO A 60 5.68 3.38 4.09
N TYR A 61 4.71 4.05 4.72
CA TYR A 61 3.39 3.52 5.07
C TYR A 61 2.31 4.30 4.33
N ALA A 62 1.37 3.60 3.71
CA ALA A 62 0.17 4.20 3.13
C ALA A 62 -1.06 3.36 3.48
N ASN A 63 -2.19 4.00 3.73
CA ASN A 63 -3.45 3.32 3.96
C ASN A 63 -4.62 4.02 3.27
N TYR A 64 -5.72 3.29 3.14
CA TYR A 64 -6.97 3.77 2.57
C TYR A 64 -8.15 3.14 3.31
N GLY A 65 -9.12 3.98 3.64
CA GLY A 65 -10.43 3.58 4.14
C GLY A 65 -11.52 4.13 3.23
N LYS A 66 -12.58 3.35 2.99
CA LYS A 66 -13.69 3.77 2.12
C LYS A 66 -14.33 5.09 2.66
N PRO A 67 -14.37 6.17 1.86
CA PRO A 67 -14.89 7.47 2.30
C PRO A 67 -16.34 7.41 2.80
N GLY A 68 -16.66 8.21 3.81
CA GLY A 68 -17.98 8.27 4.42
C GLY A 68 -18.37 7.03 5.23
N THR A 69 -17.40 6.18 5.59
CA THR A 69 -17.65 4.95 6.34
C THR A 69 -16.75 4.85 7.58
N LYS A 70 -17.07 3.93 8.49
CA LYS A 70 -16.20 3.62 9.64
C LYS A 70 -14.77 3.20 9.27
N TYR A 71 -14.53 2.79 8.03
CA TYR A 71 -13.20 2.41 7.57
C TYR A 71 -12.31 3.61 7.28
N GLU A 72 -12.88 4.77 6.95
CA GLU A 72 -12.14 6.03 6.87
C GLU A 72 -11.61 6.44 8.25
N GLN A 73 -12.46 6.39 9.28
CA GLN A 73 -12.06 6.61 10.68
C GLN A 73 -11.01 5.60 11.14
N LEU A 74 -11.11 4.34 10.70
CA LEU A 74 -10.09 3.31 10.97
C LEU A 74 -8.75 3.66 10.29
N ALA A 75 -8.77 4.14 9.05
CA ALA A 75 -7.56 4.55 8.34
C ALA A 75 -6.88 5.74 9.01
N GLU A 76 -7.66 6.75 9.40
CA GLU A 76 -7.17 7.89 10.18
C GLU A 76 -6.55 7.44 11.51
N LYS A 77 -7.28 6.65 12.30
CA LYS A 77 -6.79 6.10 13.56
C LYS A 77 -5.48 5.33 13.37
N ARG A 78 -5.43 4.41 12.41
CA ARG A 78 -4.23 3.60 12.15
C ARG A 78 -3.05 4.42 11.65
N LEU A 79 -3.30 5.53 10.94
CA LEU A 79 -2.25 6.45 10.53
C LEU A 79 -1.62 7.13 11.76
N PHE A 80 -2.44 7.64 12.69
CA PHE A 80 -1.94 8.28 13.92
C PHE A 80 -1.30 7.31 14.90
N GLU A 81 -1.77 6.06 14.95
CA GLU A 81 -1.23 5.01 15.82
C GLU A 81 -0.08 4.23 15.18
N HIS A 82 0.28 4.51 13.93
CA HIS A 82 1.30 3.75 13.22
C HIS A 82 2.65 3.86 13.93
N LYS A 83 3.24 2.71 14.25
CA LYS A 83 4.58 2.58 14.80
C LYS A 83 5.38 1.68 13.87
N PHE A 84 6.61 2.08 13.58
CA PHE A 84 7.61 1.21 12.99
C PHE A 84 8.05 0.12 13.96
#